data_AF-A0A420CDE2-F1
#
_entry.id   AF-A0A420CDE2-F1
#
_cell.length_a   1.000
_cell.length_b   1.000
_cell.length_c   1.000
_cell.angle_alpha   90.00
_cell.angle_beta   90.00
_cell.angle_gamma   90.00
#
_symmetry.space_group_name_H-M   'P 1'
#
loop_
_entity.id
_entity.type
_entity.pdbx_description
1 polymer ?
#
loop_
_entity_poly.entity_id
_entity_poly.type
_entity_poly.pdbx_seq_one_letter_code
_entity_poly.pdbx_strand_id
1 'polypeptide(L)'
;MENLLNQHIKGFLTTIVKVFLQLLLITTVACTKMNEQTFKVFGKEDILKNTKINIIKIDDRGAKTENTLLFLGKEYDINAETEAGATYELYVSYKDSLVNILKFENVMRNANEHINHIYLNEENNSINVIYIGRESDVVKHHGFMKTLMPKNDFYKANNISDDKTIEKYNQLFLMKLSSS
;
A
#
# COMPACT_ATOMS: atom_id res chain seq x y z
N MET A 1 41.51 17.30 -52.25
CA MET A 1 40.22 17.63 -51.61
C MET A 1 39.59 16.39 -50.95
N GLU A 2 40.39 15.49 -50.36
CA GLU A 2 39.89 14.27 -49.68
C GLU A 2 40.28 14.21 -48.19
N ASN A 3 41.22 15.04 -47.74
CA ASN A 3 41.73 14.97 -46.36
C ASN A 3 40.91 15.75 -45.32
N LEU A 4 40.07 16.70 -45.74
CA LEU A 4 39.23 17.51 -44.83
C LEU A 4 37.88 16.84 -44.51
N LEU A 5 37.37 15.97 -45.39
CA LEU A 5 36.11 15.25 -45.16
C LEU A 5 36.28 14.14 -44.11
N ASN A 6 37.44 13.47 -44.08
CA ASN A 6 37.71 12.33 -43.20
C ASN A 6 37.97 12.69 -41.72
N GLN A 7 38.42 13.92 -41.42
CA GLN A 7 38.64 14.36 -40.04
C GLN A 7 37.34 14.81 -39.36
N HIS A 8 36.42 15.45 -40.09
CA HIS A 8 35.12 15.86 -39.54
C HIS A 8 34.23 14.66 -39.19
N ILE A 9 34.25 13.60 -40.02
CA ILE A 9 33.43 12.40 -39.79
C ILE A 9 33.93 11.62 -38.56
N LYS A 10 35.26 11.52 -38.34
CA LYS A 10 35.82 10.84 -37.16
C LYS A 10 35.59 11.60 -35.85
N GLY A 11 35.66 12.93 -35.88
CA GLY A 11 35.36 13.77 -34.71
C GLY A 11 33.89 13.72 -34.31
N PHE A 12 32.97 13.74 -35.29
CA PHE A 12 31.54 13.73 -35.03
C PHE A 12 31.03 12.36 -34.54
N LEU A 13 31.56 11.25 -35.07
CA LEU A 13 31.22 9.90 -34.60
C LEU A 13 31.68 9.65 -33.16
N THR A 14 32.85 10.16 -32.77
CA THR A 14 33.43 9.90 -31.44
C THR A 14 32.73 10.68 -30.31
N THR A 15 32.16 11.85 -30.61
CA THR A 15 31.36 12.62 -29.65
C THR A 15 29.97 12.03 -29.44
N ILE A 16 29.30 11.57 -30.50
CA ILE A 16 27.96 10.96 -30.42
C ILE A 16 28.01 9.65 -29.63
N VAL A 17 29.02 8.80 -29.86
CA VAL A 17 29.16 7.52 -29.14
C VAL A 17 29.42 7.74 -27.64
N LYS A 18 30.13 8.79 -27.24
CA LYS A 18 30.38 9.10 -25.82
C LYS A 18 29.13 9.61 -25.09
N VAL A 19 28.34 10.48 -25.72
CA VAL A 19 27.09 10.97 -25.14
C VAL A 19 26.06 9.84 -25.03
N PHE A 20 25.99 8.95 -26.01
CA PHE A 20 25.10 7.79 -25.97
C PHE A 20 25.51 6.77 -24.90
N LEU A 21 26.81 6.51 -24.69
CA LEU A 21 27.28 5.65 -23.59
C LEU A 21 27.03 6.27 -22.20
N GLN A 22 27.14 7.59 -22.05
CA GLN A 22 26.83 8.27 -20.80
C GLN A 22 25.33 8.32 -20.50
N LEU A 23 24.47 8.43 -21.52
CA LEU A 23 23.02 8.26 -21.33
C LEU A 23 22.65 6.80 -21.03
N LEU A 24 23.36 5.82 -21.61
CA LEU A 24 23.12 4.40 -21.33
C LEU A 24 23.48 4.03 -19.88
N LEU A 25 24.50 4.67 -19.29
CA LEU A 25 24.88 4.49 -17.88
C LEU A 25 23.90 5.11 -16.87
N ILE A 26 23.03 6.04 -17.29
CA ILE A 26 22.00 6.59 -16.39
C ILE A 26 20.77 5.66 -16.36
N THR A 27 20.62 4.77 -17.34
CA THR A 27 19.55 3.77 -17.36
C THR A 27 19.92 2.45 -16.70
N THR A 28 21.16 2.27 -16.26
CA THR A 28 21.51 1.11 -15.44
C THR A 28 21.01 1.29 -14.02
N VAL A 29 19.76 0.85 -13.84
CA VAL A 29 19.38 0.09 -12.67
C VAL A 29 19.35 0.91 -11.37
N ALA A 30 18.40 1.84 -11.30
CA ALA A 30 17.58 1.90 -10.09
C ALA A 30 16.69 0.62 -10.04
N CYS A 31 17.30 -0.58 -9.96
CA CYS A 31 16.65 -1.65 -9.22
C CYS A 31 16.75 -1.25 -7.76
N THR A 32 15.88 -0.35 -7.33
CA THR A 32 15.28 -0.61 -6.03
C THR A 32 14.60 -1.96 -6.20
N LYS A 33 15.23 -3.04 -5.73
CA LYS A 33 14.46 -4.23 -5.36
C LYS A 33 13.31 -3.66 -4.54
N MET A 34 12.11 -3.60 -5.11
CA MET A 34 10.92 -3.40 -4.31
C MET A 34 11.04 -4.46 -3.23
N ASN A 35 11.05 -4.02 -1.97
CA ASN A 35 10.92 -4.98 -0.91
C ASN A 35 9.48 -5.49 -1.05
N GLU A 36 9.30 -6.62 -1.73
CA GLU A 36 8.01 -7.26 -2.05
C GLU A 36 7.17 -7.54 -0.78
N GLN A 37 7.80 -7.39 0.39
CA GLN A 37 7.23 -7.57 1.70
C GLN A 37 6.61 -6.28 2.29
N THR A 38 6.76 -5.11 1.70
CA THR A 38 6.14 -3.88 2.25
C THR A 38 4.67 -3.78 1.84
N PHE A 39 3.79 -3.38 2.76
CA PHE A 39 2.42 -3.04 2.42
C PHE A 39 2.38 -1.87 1.43
N LYS A 40 1.51 -1.94 0.43
CA LYS A 40 1.28 -0.86 -0.55
C LYS A 40 -0.21 -0.56 -0.68
N VAL A 41 -0.56 0.71 -0.82
CA VAL A 41 -1.95 1.14 -0.93
C VAL A 41 -2.24 1.68 -2.33
N PHE A 42 -3.31 1.21 -2.94
CA PHE A 42 -3.73 1.58 -4.28
C PHE A 42 -5.18 2.06 -4.25
N GLY A 43 -5.50 3.01 -5.12
CA GLY A 43 -6.84 3.56 -5.27
C GLY A 43 -6.81 4.83 -6.11
N LYS A 44 -7.99 5.35 -6.45
CA LYS A 44 -8.08 6.67 -7.09
C LYS A 44 -7.56 7.74 -6.11
N GLU A 45 -6.88 8.76 -6.64
CA GLU A 45 -6.21 9.80 -5.84
C GLU A 45 -7.20 10.52 -4.88
N ASP A 46 -8.41 10.80 -5.36
CA ASP A 46 -9.46 11.42 -4.56
C ASP A 46 -9.94 10.53 -3.40
N ILE A 47 -9.98 9.22 -3.61
CA ILE A 47 -10.27 8.25 -2.55
C ILE A 47 -9.13 8.25 -1.52
N LEU A 48 -7.88 8.11 -1.99
CA LEU A 48 -6.70 8.06 -1.12
C LEU A 48 -6.54 9.31 -0.24
N LYS A 49 -6.72 10.51 -0.81
CA LYS A 49 -6.63 11.78 -0.07
C LYS A 49 -7.70 11.94 1.01
N ASN A 50 -8.80 11.22 0.90
CA ASN A 50 -9.90 11.23 1.86
C ASN A 50 -9.93 10.00 2.77
N THR A 51 -8.88 9.16 2.75
CA THR A 51 -8.82 7.90 3.49
C THR A 51 -7.72 7.91 4.56
N LYS A 52 -7.99 7.26 5.69
CA LYS A 52 -7.01 6.93 6.74
C LYS A 52 -7.04 5.43 6.96
N ILE A 53 -5.86 4.82 7.07
CA ILE A 53 -5.69 3.39 7.34
C ILE A 53 -4.65 3.25 8.44
N ASN A 54 -5.10 2.78 9.60
CA ASN A 54 -4.22 2.24 10.62
C ASN A 54 -4.19 0.72 10.54
N ILE A 55 -3.04 0.15 10.83
CA ILE A 55 -2.79 -1.29 10.78
C ILE A 55 -2.29 -1.76 12.15
N ILE A 56 -2.95 -2.79 12.67
CA ILE A 56 -2.51 -3.49 13.88
C ILE A 56 -2.03 -4.87 13.46
N LYS A 57 -0.74 -5.15 13.69
CA LYS A 57 -0.19 -6.51 13.63
C LYS A 57 -0.44 -7.19 14.98
N ILE A 58 -0.92 -8.42 14.94
CA ILE A 58 -1.11 -9.29 16.10
C ILE A 58 -0.25 -10.52 15.86
N ASP A 59 0.77 -10.72 16.70
CA ASP A 59 1.65 -11.88 16.62
C ASP A 59 1.01 -13.15 17.21
N ASP A 60 1.74 -14.26 17.14
CA ASP A 60 1.32 -15.57 17.65
C ASP A 60 1.06 -15.60 19.16
N ARG A 61 1.62 -14.65 19.91
CA ARG A 61 1.43 -14.46 21.36
C ARG A 61 0.32 -13.46 21.68
N GLY A 62 -0.30 -12.86 20.66
CA GLY A 62 -1.32 -11.84 20.79
C GLY A 62 -0.78 -10.44 21.08
N ALA A 63 0.54 -10.22 21.03
CA ALA A 63 1.11 -8.90 21.18
C ALA A 63 0.75 -8.03 19.96
N LYS A 64 0.47 -6.75 20.23
CA LYS A 64 -0.03 -5.80 19.23
C LYS A 64 1.03 -4.77 18.88
N THR A 65 1.23 -4.54 17.60
CA THR A 65 2.02 -3.42 17.08
C THR A 65 1.12 -2.56 16.22
N GLU A 66 1.01 -1.27 16.56
CA GLU A 66 0.11 -0.33 15.91
C GLU A 66 0.91 0.63 15.02
N ASN A 67 0.49 0.79 13.76
CA ASN A 67 1.11 1.70 12.82
C ASN A 67 0.06 2.39 11.93
N THR A 68 0.46 3.46 11.25
CA THR A 68 -0.35 4.11 10.20
C THR A 68 0.16 3.68 8.84
N LEU A 69 -0.70 3.14 7.97
CA LEU A 69 -0.34 2.75 6.61
C LEU A 69 -0.64 3.87 5.59
N LEU A 70 -1.77 4.56 5.76
CA LEU A 70 -2.19 5.68 4.92
C LEU A 70 -2.82 6.77 5.80
N PHE A 71 -2.44 8.03 5.60
CA PHE A 71 -3.10 9.16 6.24
C PHE A 71 -3.32 10.30 5.26
N LEU A 72 -4.56 10.45 4.79
CA LEU A 72 -4.99 11.54 3.91
C LEU A 72 -4.09 11.69 2.68
N GLY A 73 -3.89 10.58 1.96
CA GLY A 73 -3.06 10.52 0.76
C GLY A 73 -1.56 10.34 1.01
N LYS A 74 -1.09 10.38 2.25
CA LYS A 74 0.30 10.09 2.61
C LYS A 74 0.47 8.64 3.05
N GLU A 75 1.21 7.85 2.27
CA GLU A 75 1.58 6.48 2.62
C GLU A 75 2.79 6.42 3.55
N TYR A 76 2.87 5.35 4.34
CA TYR A 76 3.97 5.04 5.24
C TYR A 76 4.41 3.60 5.03
N ASP A 77 5.72 3.40 4.88
CA ASP A 77 6.26 2.06 4.63
C ASP A 77 6.19 1.20 5.88
N ILE A 78 5.53 0.04 5.76
CA ILE A 78 5.40 -0.96 6.81
C ILE A 78 5.74 -2.32 6.21
N ASN A 79 6.71 -3.01 6.79
CA ASN A 79 7.05 -4.35 6.37
C ASN A 79 6.02 -5.35 6.91
N ALA A 80 5.49 -6.18 6.02
CA ALA A 80 4.72 -7.34 6.39
C ALA A 80 5.63 -8.39 7.01
N GLU A 81 5.09 -9.10 8.00
CA GLU A 81 5.70 -10.32 8.50
C GLU A 81 5.66 -11.36 7.38
N THR A 82 6.67 -12.22 7.29
CA THR A 82 6.74 -13.24 6.23
C THR A 82 7.22 -14.59 6.74
N GLU A 83 7.89 -14.63 7.89
CA GLU A 83 8.42 -15.86 8.46
C GLU A 83 7.43 -16.51 9.42
N ALA A 84 6.78 -15.69 10.26
CA ALA A 84 5.76 -16.13 11.20
C ALA A 84 4.35 -15.80 10.68
N GLY A 85 3.37 -16.61 11.09
CA GLY A 85 1.98 -16.23 10.87
C GLY A 85 1.59 -15.04 11.74
N ALA A 86 1.06 -13.99 11.11
CA ALA A 86 0.54 -12.82 11.78
C ALA A 86 -0.87 -12.50 11.30
N THR A 87 -1.72 -12.11 12.25
CA THR A 87 -3.03 -11.54 11.95
C THR A 87 -2.88 -10.03 11.84
N TYR A 88 -3.54 -9.44 10.86
CA TYR A 88 -3.61 -8.00 10.66
C TYR A 88 -5.04 -7.52 10.79
N GLU A 89 -5.21 -6.37 11.44
CA GLU A 89 -6.46 -5.61 11.44
C GLU A 89 -6.21 -4.23 10.82
N LEU A 90 -6.89 -3.94 9.72
CA LEU A 90 -6.90 -2.60 9.11
C LEU A 90 -8.13 -1.83 9.55
N TYR A 91 -7.89 -0.75 10.29
CA TYR A 91 -8.89 0.23 10.68
C TYR A 91 -8.95 1.30 9.59
N VAL A 92 -9.96 1.22 8.74
CA VAL A 92 -10.10 2.08 7.56
C VAL A 92 -11.20 3.10 7.80
N SER A 93 -10.93 4.37 7.51
CA SER A 93 -11.93 5.43 7.47
C SER A 93 -11.86 6.24 6.18
N TYR A 94 -13.02 6.58 5.63
CA TYR A 94 -13.18 7.46 4.47
C TYR A 94 -14.06 8.65 4.83
N LYS A 95 -13.55 9.87 4.58
CA LYS A 95 -14.20 11.16 4.93
C LYS A 95 -14.69 11.23 6.39
N ASP A 96 -14.06 10.49 7.29
CA ASP A 96 -14.37 10.38 8.72
C ASP A 96 -15.79 9.86 9.07
N SER A 97 -16.59 9.52 8.05
CA SER A 97 -17.99 9.11 8.19
C SER A 97 -18.22 7.65 7.86
N LEU A 98 -17.42 7.06 6.97
CA LEU A 98 -17.50 5.65 6.60
C LEU A 98 -16.30 4.89 7.18
N VAL A 99 -16.54 3.75 7.82
CA VAL A 99 -15.50 2.95 8.47
C VAL A 99 -15.74 1.46 8.29
N ASN A 100 -14.67 0.65 8.35
CA ASN A 100 -14.76 -0.78 8.64
C ASN A 100 -13.40 -1.31 9.10
N ILE A 101 -13.40 -2.54 9.62
CA ILE A 101 -12.19 -3.30 9.95
C ILE A 101 -12.06 -4.47 9.01
N LEU A 102 -10.97 -4.49 8.23
CA LEU A 102 -10.58 -5.64 7.44
C LEU A 102 -9.57 -6.48 8.24
N LYS A 103 -9.94 -7.72 8.57
CA LYS A 103 -9.08 -8.68 9.28
C LYS A 103 -8.61 -9.76 8.32
N PHE A 104 -7.31 -10.06 8.33
CA PHE A 104 -6.72 -11.11 7.48
C PHE A 104 -5.44 -11.66 8.10
N GLU A 105 -5.02 -12.83 7.62
CA GLU A 105 -3.68 -13.37 7.89
C GLU A 105 -2.79 -13.18 6.66
N ASN A 106 -1.50 -12.93 6.90
CA ASN A 106 -0.50 -12.83 5.84
C ASN A 106 0.01 -14.19 5.32
N VAL A 107 -0.31 -15.30 6.00
CA VAL A 107 0.23 -16.61 5.66
C VAL A 107 -0.49 -17.20 4.45
N MET A 108 0.12 -17.03 3.28
CA MET A 108 -0.30 -17.74 2.07
C MET A 108 0.62 -18.95 1.86
N ARG A 109 0.48 -20.01 2.67
CA ARG A 109 1.34 -21.22 2.56
C ARG A 109 1.39 -21.68 1.09
N ASN A 110 2.59 -21.78 0.51
CA ASN A 110 2.89 -22.29 -0.84
C ASN A 110 2.57 -21.37 -2.04
N ALA A 111 2.48 -20.05 -1.90
CA ALA A 111 2.44 -19.15 -3.05
C ALA A 111 3.87 -18.68 -3.42
N ASN A 112 4.20 -18.55 -4.71
CA ASN A 112 5.51 -18.03 -5.15
C ASN A 112 5.46 -16.53 -5.51
N GLU A 113 4.30 -15.90 -5.33
CA GLU A 113 3.97 -14.55 -5.82
C GLU A 113 3.29 -13.70 -4.73
N HIS A 114 3.88 -13.73 -3.53
CA HIS A 114 3.35 -13.02 -2.38
C HIS A 114 3.48 -11.51 -2.53
N ILE A 115 2.39 -10.81 -2.26
CA ILE A 115 2.34 -9.36 -2.18
C ILE A 115 1.49 -8.94 -0.99
N ASN A 116 1.56 -7.66 -0.61
CA ASN A 116 0.79 -7.10 0.50
C ASN A 116 0.03 -5.84 0.06
N HIS A 117 -0.84 -5.99 -0.93
CA HIS A 117 -1.51 -4.84 -1.54
C HIS A 117 -2.89 -4.59 -0.92
N ILE A 118 -3.15 -3.33 -0.58
CA ILE A 118 -4.44 -2.83 -0.11
C ILE A 118 -5.05 -1.95 -1.20
N TYR A 119 -6.19 -2.36 -1.73
CA TYR A 119 -6.92 -1.61 -2.75
C TYR A 119 -8.13 -0.92 -2.13
N LEU A 120 -8.31 0.35 -2.44
CA LEU A 120 -9.51 1.13 -2.18
C LEU A 120 -10.21 1.38 -3.51
N ASN A 121 -11.41 0.84 -3.64
CA ASN A 121 -12.25 1.06 -4.82
C ASN A 121 -13.59 1.69 -4.42
N GLU A 122 -14.19 2.38 -5.38
CA GLU A 122 -15.58 2.83 -5.28
C GLU A 122 -16.39 2.03 -6.30
N GLU A 123 -17.39 1.31 -5.82
CA GLU A 123 -18.30 0.52 -6.65
C GLU A 123 -19.72 0.70 -6.11
N ASN A 124 -20.68 0.99 -6.97
CA ASN A 124 -22.09 1.20 -6.60
C ASN A 124 -22.25 2.19 -5.42
N ASN A 125 -21.56 3.33 -5.49
CA ASN A 125 -21.54 4.39 -4.47
C ASN A 125 -21.08 3.92 -3.08
N SER A 126 -20.36 2.80 -3.02
CA SER A 126 -19.80 2.25 -1.79
C SER A 126 -18.28 2.17 -1.90
N ILE A 127 -17.58 2.53 -0.83
CA ILE A 127 -16.13 2.38 -0.76
C ILE A 127 -15.82 0.99 -0.22
N ASN A 128 -15.00 0.21 -0.93
CA ASN A 128 -14.50 -1.07 -0.42
C ASN A 128 -12.99 -0.99 -0.19
N VAL A 129 -12.54 -1.71 0.84
CA VAL A 129 -11.13 -2.05 1.05
C VAL A 129 -10.93 -3.52 0.75
N ILE A 130 -9.89 -3.84 -0.02
CA ILE A 130 -9.54 -5.19 -0.43
C ILE A 130 -8.07 -5.44 -0.09
N TYR A 131 -7.78 -6.50 0.65
CA TYR A 131 -6.43 -7.03 0.79
C TYR A 131 -6.21 -8.13 -0.26
N ILE A 132 -5.15 -7.96 -1.06
CA ILE A 132 -4.71 -8.91 -2.08
C ILE A 132 -3.31 -9.40 -1.69
N GLY A 133 -3.23 -10.70 -1.41
CA GLY A 133 -2.00 -11.38 -0.96
C GLY A 133 -1.20 -12.05 -2.08
N ARG A 134 -1.69 -12.05 -3.32
CA ARG A 134 -1.09 -12.73 -4.47
C ARG A 134 -1.15 -11.88 -5.73
N GLU A 135 -0.03 -11.82 -6.46
CA GLU A 135 0.06 -11.00 -7.68
C GLU A 135 -0.98 -11.42 -8.74
N SER A 136 -1.18 -12.72 -8.95
CA SER A 136 -2.19 -13.23 -9.90
C SER A 136 -3.64 -12.82 -9.59
N ASP A 137 -3.93 -12.42 -8.36
CA ASP A 137 -5.27 -11.99 -7.94
C ASP A 137 -5.48 -10.46 -8.11
N VAL A 138 -4.42 -9.69 -8.39
CA VAL A 138 -4.47 -8.23 -8.57
C VAL A 138 -5.43 -7.82 -9.69
N VAL A 139 -5.30 -8.42 -10.87
CA VAL A 139 -6.12 -8.07 -12.06
C VAL A 139 -7.61 -8.29 -11.79
N LYS A 140 -7.94 -9.28 -10.96
CA LYS A 140 -9.32 -9.65 -10.63
C LYS A 140 -9.85 -8.91 -9.40
N HIS A 141 -9.02 -8.12 -8.72
CA HIS A 141 -9.29 -7.56 -7.40
C HIS A 141 -9.83 -8.61 -6.42
N HIS A 142 -9.34 -9.84 -6.54
CA HIS A 142 -9.83 -10.97 -5.77
C HIS A 142 -9.05 -11.05 -4.46
N GLY A 143 -9.74 -10.89 -3.34
CA GLY A 143 -9.08 -10.82 -2.05
C GLY A 143 -10.04 -10.73 -0.89
N PHE A 144 -9.50 -10.48 0.30
CA PHE A 144 -10.32 -10.26 1.48
C PHE A 144 -10.89 -8.85 1.41
N MET A 145 -12.21 -8.74 1.25
CA MET A 145 -12.89 -7.46 1.05
C MET A 145 -13.78 -7.09 2.23
N LYS A 146 -13.83 -5.79 2.53
CA LYS A 146 -14.87 -5.16 3.36
C LYS A 146 -15.39 -3.89 2.72
N THR A 147 -16.71 -3.74 2.70
CA THR A 147 -17.37 -2.49 2.34
C THR A 147 -17.42 -1.57 3.55
N LEU A 148 -16.97 -0.32 3.40
CA LEU A 148 -17.06 0.68 4.45
C LEU A 148 -18.52 1.07 4.66
N MET A 149 -18.90 1.29 5.92
CA MET A 149 -20.27 1.63 6.31
C MET A 149 -20.30 2.84 7.22
N PRO A 150 -21.44 3.53 7.37
CA PRO A 150 -21.55 4.65 8.28
C PRO A 150 -21.06 4.29 9.69
N LYS A 151 -20.24 5.17 10.29
CA LYS A 151 -19.59 4.92 11.58
C LYS A 151 -20.55 4.53 12.70
N ASN A 152 -21.71 5.17 12.75
CA ASN A 152 -22.74 4.85 13.75
C ASN A 152 -23.35 3.46 13.52
N ASP A 153 -23.46 3.03 12.27
CA ASP A 153 -23.97 1.70 11.94
C ASP A 153 -22.92 0.64 12.26
N PHE A 154 -21.64 0.93 12.03
CA PHE A 154 -20.53 0.09 12.49
C PHE A 154 -20.57 -0.11 14.02
N TYR A 155 -20.75 0.96 14.80
CA TYR A 155 -20.82 0.85 16.26
C TYR A 155 -22.02 0.01 16.72
N LYS A 156 -23.20 0.23 16.15
CA LYS A 156 -24.39 -0.57 16.43
C LYS A 156 -24.18 -2.05 16.08
N ALA A 157 -23.66 -2.33 14.89
CA ALA A 157 -23.43 -3.70 14.41
C ALA A 157 -22.42 -4.48 15.26
N ASN A 158 -21.50 -3.78 15.93
CA ASN A 158 -20.49 -4.37 16.80
C ASN A 158 -20.79 -4.23 18.30
N ASN A 159 -22.01 -3.81 18.66
CA ASN A 159 -22.44 -3.58 20.05
C ASN A 159 -21.52 -2.62 20.84
N ILE A 160 -20.96 -1.62 20.15
CA ILE A 160 -20.12 -0.58 20.74
C ILE A 160 -21.03 0.58 21.13
N SER A 161 -21.12 0.86 22.43
CA SER A 161 -22.04 1.90 22.94
C SER A 161 -21.47 2.75 24.07
N ASP A 162 -20.40 2.30 24.74
CA ASP A 162 -19.76 3.08 25.79
C ASP A 162 -18.75 4.09 25.21
N ASP A 163 -18.72 5.28 25.80
CA ASP A 163 -17.91 6.41 25.33
C ASP A 163 -16.41 6.08 25.27
N LYS A 164 -15.92 5.29 26.23
CA LYS A 164 -14.50 4.93 26.29
C LYS A 164 -14.10 4.04 25.12
N THR A 165 -14.92 3.05 24.77
CA THR A 165 -14.69 2.19 23.61
C THR A 165 -14.86 2.97 22.31
N ILE A 166 -15.88 3.83 22.20
CA ILE A 166 -16.08 4.71 21.04
C ILE A 166 -14.84 5.58 20.80
N GLU A 167 -14.31 6.19 21.86
CA GLU A 167 -13.11 7.03 21.78
C GLU A 167 -11.90 6.23 21.28
N LYS A 168 -11.71 5.00 21.78
CA LYS A 168 -10.66 4.10 21.28
C LYS A 168 -10.81 3.81 19.79
N TYR A 169 -12.02 3.50 19.31
CA TYR A 169 -12.25 3.27 17.88
C TYR A 169 -12.05 4.55 17.06
N ASN A 170 -12.47 5.71 17.56
CA ASN A 170 -12.19 6.98 16.90
C ASN A 170 -10.68 7.23 16.76
N GLN A 171 -9.89 6.91 17.78
CA GLN A 171 -8.43 6.99 17.70
C GLN A 171 -7.89 6.07 16.59
N LEU A 172 -8.32 4.81 16.58
CA LEU A 172 -7.89 3.82 15.60
C LEU A 172 -8.36 4.13 14.17
N PHE A 173 -9.50 4.78 13.97
CA PHE A 173 -9.99 5.13 12.64
C PHE A 173 -9.50 6.49 12.12
N LEU A 174 -9.36 7.48 13.01
CA LEU A 174 -9.34 8.89 12.61
C LEU A 174 -8.01 9.59 12.90
N MET A 175 -7.18 9.03 13.79
CA MET A 175 -5.91 9.63 14.17
C MET A 175 -4.75 8.92 13.47
N LYS A 176 -3.68 9.67 13.22
CA LYS A 176 -2.39 9.09 12.85
C LYS A 176 -1.78 8.49 14.11
N LEU A 177 -1.46 7.20 14.09
CA LEU A 177 -0.76 6.53 15.18
C LEU A 177 0.74 6.85 15.09
N SER A 178 1.35 7.09 16.23
CA SER A 178 2.81 7.18 16.33
C SER A 178 3.37 5.78 16.33
N SER A 179 4.35 5.49 15.46
CA SER A 179 5.05 4.22 15.45
C SER A 179 5.67 3.98 16.83
N SER A 180 5.26 2.89 17.48
CA SER A 180 5.83 2.41 18.75
C SER A 180 7.16 1.70 18.54
#